data_AF-A0AAN0IZ12-F1
#
_entry.id   AF-A0AAN0IZ12-F1
#
_cell.length_a   1.000
_cell.length_b   1.000
_cell.length_c   1.000
_cell.angle_alpha   90.00
_cell.angle_beta   90.00
_cell.angle_gamma   90.00
#
_symmetry.space_group_name_H-M   'P 1'
#
loop_
_entity.id
_entity.type
_entity.pdbx_description
1 polymer ?
#
loop_
_entity_poly.entity_id
_entity_poly.type
_entity_poly.pdbx_seq_one_letter_code
_entity_poly.pdbx_strand_id
1 'polypeptide(L)'
;MIAIKCVVVGDGAVGKTCLLINYTTSAFPGEYIPTVFDNYSANIMIDSRPVNIALWDTAGQEDYDRLRPLSYPQTDVFLICFSLISPSSYENVKIKWHPEVNGHCPDTPIILVGTKQDLREKKDALEKLAEKGLSPITSERGVRLQKEIGAMQYMECSALTGKGVKGTFELAIRTALANRVHVADERKRRKERRGNKCTVL
;
A
#
# COMPACT_ATOMS: atom_id res chain seq x y z
N MET A 1 -3.26 -20.44 -11.29
CA MET A 1 -2.72 -19.06 -11.21
C MET A 1 -3.22 -18.47 -9.90
N ILE A 2 -2.34 -17.97 -9.04
CA ILE A 2 -2.76 -17.41 -7.75
C ILE A 2 -3.21 -15.97 -7.99
N ALA A 3 -4.44 -15.63 -7.59
CA ALA A 3 -4.93 -14.25 -7.64
C ALA A 3 -4.64 -13.55 -6.31
N ILE A 4 -4.12 -12.31 -6.37
CA ILE A 4 -3.85 -11.45 -5.23
C ILE A 4 -4.52 -10.10 -5.47
N LYS A 5 -5.37 -9.67 -4.52
CA LYS A 5 -5.97 -8.33 -4.52
C LYS A 5 -5.13 -7.38 -3.68
N CYS A 6 -4.63 -6.32 -4.30
CA CYS A 6 -3.87 -5.25 -3.67
C CYS A 6 -4.64 -3.94 -3.79
N VAL A 7 -4.97 -3.31 -2.67
CA VAL A 7 -5.65 -2.00 -2.64
C VAL A 7 -4.66 -0.91 -2.24
N VAL A 8 -4.67 0.21 -2.96
CA VAL A 8 -3.77 1.33 -2.72
C VAL A 8 -4.55 2.52 -2.20
N VAL A 9 -4.19 3.01 -1.01
CA VAL A 9 -4.83 4.14 -0.33
C VAL A 9 -3.79 5.20 0.06
N GLY A 10 -4.24 6.39 0.45
CA GLY A 10 -3.37 7.54 0.74
C GLY A 10 -3.95 8.84 0.20
N ASP A 11 -3.40 9.96 0.62
CA ASP A 11 -3.88 11.30 0.27
C ASP A 11 -4.03 11.52 -1.24
N GLY A 12 -4.85 12.51 -1.61
CA GLY A 12 -4.89 13.02 -2.98
C GLY A 12 -3.49 13.42 -3.47
N ALA A 13 -3.21 13.20 -4.76
CA ALA A 13 -1.98 13.62 -5.43
C ALA A 13 -0.65 13.07 -4.86
N VAL A 14 -0.65 12.10 -3.95
CA VAL A 14 0.60 11.46 -3.47
C VAL A 14 1.25 10.57 -4.54
N GLY A 15 0.53 10.17 -5.58
CA GLY A 15 1.07 9.40 -6.71
C GLY A 15 0.69 7.92 -6.74
N LYS A 16 -0.44 7.54 -6.14
CA LYS A 16 -1.00 6.17 -6.17
C LYS A 16 -1.22 5.67 -7.60
N THR A 17 -1.94 6.45 -8.40
CA THR A 17 -2.23 6.18 -9.81
C THR A 17 -0.95 6.06 -10.64
N CYS A 18 -0.02 7.01 -10.49
CA CYS A 18 1.28 6.97 -11.17
C CYS A 18 2.06 5.69 -10.81
N LEU A 19 2.01 5.26 -9.55
CA LEU A 19 2.68 4.05 -9.09
C LEU A 19 2.08 2.80 -9.75
N LEU A 20 0.74 2.70 -9.82
CA LEU A 20 0.05 1.57 -10.46
C LEU A 20 0.27 1.53 -11.97
N ILE A 21 0.17 2.69 -12.64
CA ILE A 21 0.42 2.81 -14.08
C ILE A 21 1.87 2.44 -14.40
N ASN A 22 2.84 2.95 -13.65
CA ASN A 22 4.24 2.60 -13.88
C ASN A 22 4.51 1.11 -13.68
N TYR A 23 3.93 0.49 -12.67
CA TYR A 23 4.10 -0.94 -12.47
C TYR A 23 3.51 -1.79 -13.61
N THR A 24 2.37 -1.37 -14.16
CA THR A 24 1.63 -2.14 -15.18
C THR A 24 2.11 -1.89 -16.60
N THR A 25 2.62 -0.69 -16.88
CA THR A 25 3.01 -0.27 -18.24
C THR A 25 4.51 0.00 -18.39
N SER A 26 5.28 0.02 -17.29
CA SER A 26 6.67 0.49 -17.26
C SER A 26 6.85 1.95 -17.75
N ALA A 27 5.79 2.75 -17.73
CA ALA A 27 5.78 4.14 -18.18
C ALA A 27 5.20 5.09 -17.11
N PHE A 28 5.59 6.37 -17.16
CA PHE A 28 4.98 7.41 -16.34
C PHE A 28 3.85 8.10 -17.12
N PRO A 29 2.66 8.33 -16.55
CA PRO A 29 1.55 8.97 -17.26
C PRO A 29 1.87 10.44 -17.58
N GLY A 30 1.55 10.87 -18.81
CA GLY A 30 1.83 12.24 -19.29
C GLY A 30 0.88 13.30 -18.72
N GLU A 31 -0.41 12.99 -18.62
CA GLU A 31 -1.42 13.88 -18.03
C GLU A 31 -1.97 13.32 -16.72
N TYR A 32 -2.16 14.19 -15.73
CA TYR A 32 -2.76 13.81 -14.46
C TYR A 32 -4.29 13.88 -14.55
N ILE A 33 -4.92 12.73 -14.44
CA ILE A 33 -6.38 12.60 -14.31
C ILE A 33 -6.67 12.16 -12.87
N PRO A 34 -7.43 12.93 -12.07
CA PRO A 34 -7.80 12.53 -10.71
C PRO A 34 -8.61 11.23 -10.70
N THR A 35 -8.14 10.23 -9.96
CA THR A 35 -8.83 8.94 -9.86
C THR A 35 -10.05 9.02 -8.96
N VAL A 36 -11.16 8.49 -9.46
CA VAL A 36 -12.32 8.10 -8.64
C VAL A 36 -12.13 6.65 -8.19
N PHE A 37 -12.00 5.76 -9.16
CA PHE A 37 -11.75 4.34 -8.96
C PHE A 37 -11.26 3.71 -10.27
N ASP A 38 -10.19 2.91 -10.23
CA ASP A 38 -9.71 2.14 -11.38
C ASP A 38 -9.17 0.77 -10.95
N ASN A 39 -9.30 -0.21 -11.85
CA ASN A 39 -8.75 -1.55 -11.66
C ASN A 39 -7.71 -1.85 -12.74
N TYR A 40 -6.52 -2.23 -12.28
CA TYR A 40 -5.46 -2.73 -13.15
C TYR A 40 -5.13 -4.17 -12.81
N SER A 41 -4.49 -4.91 -13.71
CA SER A 41 -3.96 -6.22 -13.38
C SER A 41 -2.63 -6.49 -14.08
N ALA A 42 -1.79 -7.30 -13.45
CA ALA A 42 -0.53 -7.74 -14.03
C ALA A 42 -0.31 -9.23 -13.72
N ASN A 43 0.23 -9.96 -14.71
CA ASN A 43 0.69 -11.33 -14.54
C ASN A 43 2.20 -11.31 -14.30
N ILE A 44 2.65 -11.87 -13.18
CA ILE A 44 4.06 -11.87 -12.78
C ILE A 44 4.46 -13.24 -12.23
N MET A 45 5.74 -13.59 -12.40
CA MET A 45 6.34 -14.77 -11.81
C MET A 45 7.02 -14.40 -10.49
N ILE A 46 6.51 -14.90 -9.36
CA ILE A 46 7.13 -14.74 -8.03
C ILE A 46 7.54 -16.12 -7.52
N ASP A 47 8.84 -16.32 -7.25
CA ASP A 47 9.40 -17.62 -6.83
C ASP A 47 8.96 -18.77 -7.75
N SER A 48 9.06 -18.57 -9.06
CA SER A 48 8.63 -19.53 -10.08
C SER A 48 7.14 -19.89 -10.05
N ARG A 49 6.31 -19.09 -9.37
CA ARG A 49 4.84 -19.26 -9.31
C ARG A 49 4.15 -18.14 -10.10
N PRO A 50 3.24 -18.46 -11.04
CA PRO A 50 2.47 -17.44 -11.75
C PRO A 50 1.40 -16.84 -10.83
N VAL A 51 1.52 -15.54 -10.61
CA VAL A 51 0.59 -14.73 -9.82
C VAL A 51 -0.07 -13.69 -10.73
N ASN A 52 -1.39 -13.57 -10.61
CA ASN A 52 -2.12 -12.42 -11.12
C ASN A 52 -2.37 -11.47 -9.94
N ILE A 53 -1.85 -10.26 -10.04
CA ILE A 53 -2.13 -9.20 -9.06
C ILE A 53 -3.19 -8.27 -9.64
N ALA A 54 -4.33 -8.16 -8.95
CA ALA A 54 -5.37 -7.18 -9.21
C ALA A 54 -5.14 -5.95 -8.32
N LEU A 55 -5.02 -4.79 -8.95
CA LEU A 55 -4.62 -3.53 -8.35
C LEU A 55 -5.83 -2.60 -8.32
N TRP A 56 -6.24 -2.20 -7.12
CA TRP A 56 -7.37 -1.30 -6.91
C TRP A 56 -6.82 0.09 -6.60
N ASP A 57 -6.96 1.02 -7.55
CA ASP A 57 -6.65 2.44 -7.35
C ASP A 57 -7.83 3.14 -6.68
N THR A 58 -7.56 3.96 -5.68
CA THR A 58 -8.60 4.64 -4.91
C THR A 58 -8.42 6.15 -4.87
N ALA A 59 -9.54 6.88 -4.90
CA ALA A 59 -9.55 8.31 -4.64
C ALA A 59 -9.01 8.63 -3.23
N GLY A 60 -8.11 9.62 -3.15
CA GLY A 60 -7.51 10.06 -1.89
C GLY A 60 -8.23 11.25 -1.22
N GLN A 61 -9.25 11.81 -1.90
CA GLN A 61 -10.02 12.95 -1.42
C GLN A 61 -11.12 12.50 -0.45
N GLU A 62 -11.48 13.39 0.48
CA GLU A 62 -12.48 13.12 1.53
C GLU A 62 -13.89 12.92 0.94
N ASP A 63 -14.19 13.54 -0.20
CA ASP A 63 -15.46 13.37 -0.93
C ASP A 63 -15.78 11.89 -1.24
N TYR A 64 -14.75 11.04 -1.27
CA TYR A 64 -14.88 9.60 -1.55
C TYR A 64 -14.77 8.70 -0.31
N ASP A 65 -14.73 9.24 0.91
CA ASP A 65 -14.56 8.46 2.14
C ASP A 65 -15.64 7.38 2.34
N ARG A 66 -16.85 7.58 1.81
CA ARG A 66 -17.93 6.56 1.86
C ARG A 66 -17.85 5.53 0.73
N LEU A 67 -17.25 5.89 -0.40
CA LEU A 67 -17.15 5.03 -1.58
C LEU A 67 -15.89 4.15 -1.54
N ARG A 68 -14.79 4.70 -1.03
CA ARG A 68 -13.49 4.02 -0.94
C ARG A 68 -13.58 2.66 -0.23
N PRO A 69 -14.26 2.51 0.92
CA PRO A 69 -14.32 1.23 1.63
C PRO A 69 -15.02 0.12 0.87
N LEU A 70 -15.84 0.44 -0.14
CA LEU A 70 -16.45 -0.57 -1.02
C LEU A 70 -15.41 -1.37 -1.80
N SER A 71 -14.19 -0.84 -1.92
CA SER A 71 -13.04 -1.51 -2.54
C SER A 71 -12.31 -2.49 -1.61
N TYR A 72 -12.54 -2.45 -0.30
CA TYR A 72 -11.74 -3.18 0.71
C TYR A 72 -12.07 -4.67 0.88
N PRO A 73 -13.30 -5.17 0.66
CA PRO A 73 -13.61 -6.58 0.86
C PRO A 73 -12.65 -7.50 0.10
N GLN A 74 -12.22 -8.56 0.77
CA GLN A 74 -11.33 -9.60 0.23
C GLN A 74 -9.95 -9.09 -0.22
N THR A 75 -9.48 -7.97 0.34
CA THR A 75 -8.12 -7.47 0.08
C THR A 75 -7.08 -8.36 0.75
N ASP A 76 -6.07 -8.77 -0.02
CA ASP A 76 -4.97 -9.60 0.48
C ASP A 76 -3.81 -8.79 1.06
N VAL A 77 -3.63 -7.56 0.58
CA VAL A 77 -2.61 -6.62 1.06
C VAL A 77 -3.02 -5.17 0.74
N PHE A 78 -2.73 -4.25 1.66
CA PHE A 78 -2.86 -2.81 1.43
C PHE A 78 -1.52 -2.15 1.21
N LEU A 79 -1.47 -1.19 0.29
CA LEU A 79 -0.42 -0.19 0.23
C LEU A 79 -0.98 1.12 0.79
N ILE A 80 -0.39 1.62 1.87
CA ILE A 80 -0.68 2.98 2.36
C ILE A 80 0.43 3.89 1.84
N CYS A 81 0.07 4.80 0.94
CA CYS A 81 1.00 5.70 0.28
C CYS A 81 0.99 7.10 0.91
N PHE A 82 2.18 7.67 1.07
CA PHE A 82 2.38 9.09 1.35
C PHE A 82 3.50 9.63 0.47
N SER A 83 3.54 10.95 0.24
CA SER A 83 4.59 11.57 -0.58
C SER A 83 5.75 12.04 0.28
N LEU A 84 6.98 11.71 -0.12
CA LEU A 84 8.20 12.10 0.58
C LEU A 84 8.41 13.62 0.63
N ILE A 85 7.77 14.36 -0.27
CA ILE A 85 7.75 15.83 -0.31
C ILE A 85 6.43 16.45 0.18
N SER A 86 5.63 15.70 0.96
CA SER A 86 4.39 16.20 1.58
C SER A 86 4.28 15.73 3.03
N PRO A 87 4.79 16.53 4.00
CA PRO A 87 4.73 16.16 5.41
C PRO A 87 3.33 15.95 5.97
N SER A 88 2.32 16.67 5.47
CA SER A 88 0.93 16.43 5.85
C SER A 88 0.46 15.02 5.46
N SER A 89 0.81 14.55 4.27
CA SER A 89 0.45 13.19 3.83
C SER A 89 1.08 12.09 4.68
N TYR A 90 2.26 12.35 5.26
CA TYR A 90 2.92 11.45 6.21
C TYR A 90 2.14 11.38 7.53
N GLU A 91 1.72 12.53 8.09
CA GLU A 91 0.95 12.54 9.34
C GLU A 91 -0.44 11.93 9.15
N ASN A 92 -1.08 12.17 8.00
CA ASN A 92 -2.38 11.60 7.64
C ASN A 92 -2.39 10.07 7.58
N VAL A 93 -1.22 9.42 7.43
CA VAL A 93 -1.14 7.96 7.57
C VAL A 93 -1.66 7.51 8.94
N LYS A 94 -1.24 8.17 10.02
CA LYS A 94 -1.67 7.80 11.38
C LYS A 94 -3.06 8.30 11.72
N ILE A 95 -3.40 9.49 11.23
CA ILE A 95 -4.64 10.18 11.59
C ILE A 95 -5.84 9.57 10.84
N LYS A 96 -5.63 9.16 9.59
CA LYS A 96 -6.71 8.74 8.67
C LYS A 96 -6.50 7.33 8.11
N TRP A 97 -5.43 7.12 7.34
CA TRP A 97 -5.34 5.95 6.46
C TRP A 97 -5.19 4.63 7.21
N HIS A 98 -4.30 4.57 8.21
CA HIS A 98 -4.14 3.39 9.02
C HIS A 98 -5.40 3.08 9.85
N PRO A 99 -6.01 4.03 10.60
CA PRO A 99 -7.28 3.79 11.29
C PRO A 99 -8.40 3.32 10.36
N GLU A 100 -8.53 3.89 9.15
CA GLU A 100 -9.56 3.51 8.19
C GLU A 100 -9.37 2.08 7.68
N VAL A 101 -8.16 1.72 7.25
CA VAL A 101 -7.83 0.36 6.78
C VAL A 101 -8.00 -0.65 7.90
N ASN A 102 -7.44 -0.37 9.09
CA ASN A 102 -7.50 -1.28 10.22
C ASN A 102 -8.94 -1.44 10.76
N GLY A 103 -9.77 -0.41 10.67
CA GLY A 103 -11.18 -0.48 11.06
C GLY A 103 -12.02 -1.39 10.16
N HIS A 104 -11.70 -1.48 8.87
CA HIS A 104 -12.43 -2.33 7.92
C HIS A 104 -11.80 -3.71 7.70
N CYS A 105 -10.47 -3.81 7.79
CA CYS A 105 -9.68 -4.99 7.44
C CYS A 105 -8.52 -5.20 8.43
N PRO A 106 -8.81 -5.50 9.71
CA PRO A 106 -7.79 -5.56 10.78
C PRO A 106 -6.73 -6.65 10.59
N ASP A 107 -7.07 -7.74 9.90
CA ASP A 107 -6.16 -8.89 9.68
C ASP A 107 -5.42 -8.81 8.33
N THR A 108 -5.65 -7.76 7.54
CA THR A 108 -5.02 -7.61 6.22
C THR A 108 -3.68 -6.89 6.37
N PRO A 109 -2.57 -7.46 5.86
CA PRO A 109 -1.25 -6.86 6.00
C PRO A 109 -1.15 -5.55 5.24
N ILE A 110 -0.38 -4.63 5.82
CA ILE A 110 -0.12 -3.29 5.28
C ILE A 110 1.34 -3.16 4.91
N ILE A 111 1.63 -2.54 3.77
CA ILE A 111 2.95 -2.01 3.43
C ILE A 111 2.85 -0.49 3.35
N LEU A 112 3.76 0.19 4.06
CA LEU A 112 3.87 1.64 4.00
C LEU A 112 4.76 2.03 2.81
N VAL A 113 4.32 2.98 1.99
CA VAL A 113 5.04 3.38 0.77
C VAL A 113 5.26 4.90 0.73
N GLY A 114 6.53 5.31 0.75
CA GLY A 114 6.95 6.69 0.49
C GLY A 114 7.15 6.92 -1.01
N THR A 115 6.29 7.73 -1.63
CA THR A 115 6.32 8.00 -3.07
C THR A 115 7.10 9.28 -3.39
N LYS A 116 7.38 9.50 -4.68
CA LYS A 116 8.08 10.67 -5.22
C LYS A 116 9.50 10.83 -4.68
N GLN A 117 10.21 9.70 -4.54
CA GLN A 117 11.60 9.68 -4.08
C GLN A 117 12.53 10.59 -4.91
N ASP A 118 12.26 10.70 -6.21
CA ASP A 118 12.98 11.60 -7.13
C ASP A 118 12.92 13.08 -6.73
N LEU A 119 11.89 13.49 -5.99
CA LEU A 119 11.73 14.88 -5.55
C LEU A 119 12.44 15.19 -4.23
N ARG A 120 12.91 14.18 -3.48
CA ARG A 120 13.53 14.39 -2.16
C ARG A 120 14.81 15.24 -2.25
N GLU A 121 15.55 15.11 -3.34
CA GLU A 121 16.81 15.84 -3.57
C GLU A 121 16.68 16.94 -4.64
N LYS A 122 15.47 17.13 -5.20
CA LYS A 122 15.25 18.10 -6.26
C LYS A 122 15.15 19.51 -5.67
N LYS A 123 16.05 20.39 -6.12
CA LYS A 123 16.15 21.79 -5.65
C LYS A 123 14.81 22.51 -5.58
N ASP A 124 14.04 22.53 -6.67
CA ASP A 124 12.73 23.22 -6.71
C ASP A 124 11.72 22.64 -5.70
N ALA A 125 11.78 21.34 -5.40
CA ALA A 125 10.90 20.72 -4.43
C ALA A 125 11.32 21.06 -2.99
N LEU A 126 12.63 21.13 -2.74
CA LEU A 126 13.21 21.55 -1.46
C LEU A 126 12.90 23.02 -1.16
N GLU A 127 13.04 23.90 -2.14
CA GLU A 127 12.73 25.33 -2.00
C GLU A 127 11.25 25.55 -1.65
N LYS A 128 10.33 24.89 -2.36
CA LYS A 128 8.88 24.94 -2.06
C LYS A 128 8.51 24.44 -0.65
N LEU A 129 9.27 23.49 -0.12
CA LEU A 129 9.08 23.01 1.25
C LEU A 129 9.65 24.02 2.25
N ALA A 130 10.84 24.54 1.99
CA ALA A 130 11.52 25.52 2.84
C ALA A 130 10.72 26.83 2.97
N GLU A 131 10.08 27.30 1.89
CA GLU A 131 9.15 28.45 1.90
C GLU A 131 8.00 28.28 2.92
N LYS A 132 7.62 27.03 3.21
CA LYS A 132 6.58 26.68 4.18
C LYS A 132 7.13 26.30 5.55
N GLY A 133 8.45 26.43 5.76
CA GLY A 133 9.12 25.98 6.97
C GLY A 133 9.13 24.44 7.15
N LEU A 134 9.01 23.70 6.05
CA LEU A 134 8.93 22.24 6.04
C LEU A 134 10.19 21.62 5.44
N SER A 135 10.40 20.33 5.75
CA SER A 135 11.47 19.51 5.18
C SER A 135 10.92 18.19 4.62
N PRO A 136 11.61 17.57 3.64
CA PRO A 136 11.22 16.26 3.14
C PRO A 136 11.22 15.19 4.24
N ILE A 137 10.42 14.15 4.03
CA ILE A 137 10.42 12.99 4.90
C ILE A 137 11.67 12.15 4.63
N THR A 138 12.47 11.94 5.67
CA THR A 138 13.66 11.08 5.61
C THR A 138 13.28 9.60 5.72
N SER A 139 14.19 8.72 5.32
CA SER A 139 13.97 7.28 5.41
C SER A 139 13.80 6.81 6.85
N GLU A 140 14.50 7.43 7.82
CA GLU A 140 14.37 7.13 9.24
C GLU A 140 12.96 7.44 9.76
N ARG A 141 12.38 8.57 9.32
CA ARG A 141 10.98 8.89 9.64
C ARG A 141 10.01 7.88 9.03
N GLY A 142 10.24 7.46 7.80
CA GLY A 142 9.44 6.41 7.16
C GLY A 142 9.47 5.07 7.91
N VAL A 143 10.68 4.61 8.30
CA VAL A 143 10.86 3.40 9.13
C VAL A 143 10.19 3.56 10.50
N ARG A 144 10.30 4.73 11.12
CA ARG A 144 9.62 5.02 12.39
C ARG A 144 8.10 4.90 12.24
N LEU A 145 7.52 5.52 11.22
CA LEU A 145 6.09 5.45 10.96
C LEU A 145 5.61 4.02 10.70
N GLN A 146 6.38 3.23 9.94
CA GLN A 146 6.07 1.82 9.70
C GLN A 146 5.95 1.03 11.02
N LYS A 147 6.85 1.26 11.97
CA LYS A 147 6.77 0.64 13.30
C LYS A 147 5.58 1.14 14.11
N GLU A 148 5.31 2.45 14.07
CA GLU A 148 4.20 3.08 14.80
C GLU A 148 2.82 2.54 14.37
N ILE A 149 2.64 2.22 13.09
CA ILE A 149 1.37 1.68 12.55
C ILE A 149 1.35 0.16 12.43
N GLY A 150 2.42 -0.53 12.83
CA GLY A 150 2.52 -2.00 12.69
C GLY A 150 2.48 -2.50 11.24
N ALA A 151 2.87 -1.67 10.26
CA ALA A 151 2.96 -2.11 8.87
C ALA A 151 4.07 -3.17 8.73
N MET A 152 3.88 -4.13 7.83
CA MET A 152 4.81 -5.25 7.66
C MET A 152 6.18 -4.78 7.16
N GLN A 153 6.19 -3.78 6.27
CA GLN A 153 7.40 -3.20 5.69
C GLN A 153 7.21 -1.74 5.26
N TYR A 154 8.34 -1.06 5.08
CA TYR A 154 8.43 0.28 4.50
C TYR A 154 9.21 0.24 3.18
N MET A 155 8.65 0.85 2.14
CA MET A 155 9.30 1.00 0.84
C MET A 155 9.30 2.46 0.41
N GLU A 156 10.33 2.86 -0.33
CA GLU A 156 10.35 4.12 -1.06
C GLU A 156 10.43 3.86 -2.55
N CYS A 157 9.73 4.68 -3.33
CA CYS A 157 9.75 4.56 -4.78
C CYS A 157 9.53 5.90 -5.49
N SER A 158 9.94 5.90 -6.75
CA SER A 158 9.65 6.96 -7.70
C SER A 158 8.96 6.34 -8.92
N ALA A 159 7.68 6.65 -9.10
CA ALA A 159 6.96 6.27 -10.30
C ALA A 159 7.54 6.95 -11.56
N LEU A 160 8.14 8.13 -11.41
CA LEU A 160 8.76 8.88 -12.52
C LEU A 160 9.98 8.15 -13.08
N THR A 161 10.84 7.64 -12.19
CA THR A 161 12.09 6.97 -12.59
C THR A 161 11.96 5.45 -12.67
N GLY A 162 10.84 4.89 -12.19
CA GLY A 162 10.64 3.44 -11.99
C GLY A 162 11.40 2.86 -10.79
N LYS A 163 12.25 3.64 -10.10
CA LYS A 163 13.05 3.17 -8.97
C LYS A 163 12.14 2.68 -7.84
N GLY A 164 12.36 1.46 -7.37
CA GLY A 164 11.64 0.84 -6.26
C GLY A 164 10.23 0.34 -6.59
N VAL A 165 9.64 0.70 -7.74
CA VAL A 165 8.25 0.37 -8.09
C VAL A 165 8.03 -1.14 -8.14
N LYS A 166 8.82 -1.86 -8.94
CA LYS A 166 8.71 -3.32 -9.04
C LYS A 166 8.90 -4.01 -7.69
N GLY A 167 9.92 -3.61 -6.93
CA GLY A 167 10.22 -4.18 -5.61
C GLY A 167 9.07 -4.01 -4.61
N THR A 168 8.38 -2.87 -4.63
CA THR A 168 7.19 -2.63 -3.78
C THR A 168 6.08 -3.65 -4.05
N PHE A 169 5.76 -3.92 -5.31
CA PHE A 169 4.69 -4.88 -5.64
C PHE A 169 5.11 -6.33 -5.47
N GLU A 170 6.36 -6.69 -5.75
CA GLU A 170 6.87 -8.03 -5.44
C GLU A 170 6.80 -8.31 -3.92
N LEU A 171 7.15 -7.32 -3.10
CA LEU A 171 7.04 -7.40 -1.64
C LEU A 171 5.57 -7.51 -1.20
N ALA A 172 4.66 -6.76 -1.83
CA ALA A 172 3.22 -6.86 -1.56
C ALA A 172 2.68 -8.27 -1.85
N ILE A 173 3.06 -8.84 -2.99
CA ILE A 173 2.67 -10.21 -3.36
C ILE A 173 3.22 -11.23 -2.36
N ARG A 174 4.50 -11.15 -2.02
CA ARG A 174 5.13 -12.06 -1.04
C ARG A 174 4.45 -11.96 0.33
N THR A 175 4.14 -10.74 0.77
CA THR A 175 3.46 -10.47 2.05
C THR A 175 2.05 -11.07 2.04
N ALA A 176 1.29 -10.87 0.98
CA ALA A 176 -0.04 -11.45 0.81
C ALA A 176 -0.02 -12.99 0.83
N LEU A 177 0.92 -13.60 0.09
CA LEU A 177 1.08 -15.06 0.06
C LEU A 177 1.45 -15.64 1.43
N ALA A 178 2.37 -14.99 2.15
CA ALA A 178 2.76 -15.41 3.49
C ALA A 178 1.57 -15.30 4.47
N ASN A 179 0.80 -14.21 4.40
CA ASN A 179 -0.37 -14.02 5.26
C ASN A 179 -1.45 -15.09 5.01
N ARG A 180 -1.70 -15.47 3.75
CA ARG A 180 -2.66 -16.55 3.44
C ARG A 180 -2.28 -17.89 4.08
N VAL A 181 -0.98 -18.22 4.09
CA VAL A 181 -0.48 -19.44 4.77
C VAL A 181 -0.70 -19.33 6.27
N HIS A 182 -0.33 -18.21 6.87
CA HIS A 182 -0.52 -17.96 8.31
C HIS A 182 -1.98 -18.10 8.74
N VAL A 183 -2.91 -17.44 8.03
CA VAL A 183 -4.35 -17.50 8.31
C VAL A 183 -4.91 -18.91 8.14
N ALA A 184 -4.43 -19.67 7.14
CA ALA A 184 -4.85 -21.05 6.94
C ALA A 184 -4.41 -21.97 8.11
N ASP A 185 -3.18 -21.80 8.58
CA ASP A 185 -2.62 -22.58 9.69
C ASP A 185 -3.32 -22.26 11.02
N GLU A 186 -3.60 -20.98 11.30
CA GLU A 186 -4.38 -20.58 12.47
C GLU A 186 -5.80 -21.18 12.48
N ARG A 187 -6.46 -21.19 11.31
CA ARG A 187 -7.79 -21.80 11.16
C ARG A 187 -7.75 -23.31 11.42
N LYS A 188 -6.72 -24.02 10.95
CA LYS A 188 -6.53 -25.46 11.25
C LYS A 188 -6.34 -25.71 12.73
N ARG A 189 -5.42 -24.98 13.39
CA ARG A 189 -5.16 -25.08 14.84
C ARG A 189 -6.41 -24.80 15.68
N ARG A 190 -7.23 -23.82 15.30
CA ARG A 190 -8.51 -23.52 15.98
C ARG A 190 -9.54 -24.65 15.83
N LYS A 191 -9.59 -25.33 14.67
CA LYS A 191 -10.47 -26.49 14.46
C LYS A 191 -10.02 -27.70 15.29
N GLU A 192 -8.74 -28.00 15.33
CA GLU A 192 -8.17 -29.10 16.14
C GLU A 192 -8.45 -28.90 17.64
N ARG A 193 -8.25 -27.68 18.16
CA ARG A 193 -8.57 -27.34 19.56
C ARG A 193 -10.06 -27.46 19.90
N ARG A 194 -10.95 -27.22 18.94
CA ARG A 194 -12.41 -27.40 19.12
C ARG A 194 -12.82 -28.87 19.02
N GLY A 195 -12.19 -29.64 18.11
CA GLY A 195 -12.40 -31.09 18.00
C GLY A 195 -12.00 -31.84 19.26
N ASN A 196 -10.86 -31.48 19.87
CA ASN A 196 -10.40 -32.08 21.14
C ASN A 196 -11.20 -31.66 22.39
N LYS A 197 -12.11 -30.68 22.27
CA LYS A 197 -13.00 -30.28 23.38
C LYS A 197 -14.34 -31.03 23.38
N CYS A 198 -14.66 -31.81 22.35
CA CYS A 198 -15.92 -32.55 22.21
C CYS A 198 -15.81 -34.03 22.62
N THR A 199 -14.92 -34.39 23.56
CA THR A 199 -14.73 -35.80 23.98
C THR A 199 -14.77 -36.01 25.50
N VAL A 200 -15.48 -35.15 26.25
CA VAL A 200 -15.73 -35.41 27.67
C VAL A 200 -17.22 -35.16 27.98
N LEU A 201 -17.90 -36.30 28.23
CA LEU A 201 -19.25 -36.54 28.75
C LEU A 201 -20.42 -36.46 27.75
#